data_AF-A0AAF6BM17-F1
#
_entry.id   AF-A0AAF6BM17-F1
#
_cell.length_a   1.000
_cell.length_b   1.000
_cell.length_c   1.000
_cell.angle_alpha   90.00
_cell.angle_beta   90.00
_cell.angle_gamma   90.00
#
_symmetry.space_group_name_H-M   'P 1'
#
loop_
_entity.id
_entity.type
_entity.pdbx_description
1 polymer ?
#
loop_
_entity_poly.entity_id
_entity_poly.type
_entity_poly.pdbx_seq_one_letter_code
_entity_poly.pdbx_strand_id
1 'polypeptide(L)'
;MLQQMGYTPGAALGKHGQGVLEPVSVDLKRSRTGLGRDVAIKEEQILKARRAEFESVKQRQAEKELRADFQQRRKSSWQSRKIASDYAKASATLTDLEERLTSSSSPKAESLSTFDKAETETAEEKVEEEEEITLEMLQEIFEKLRTKFNYCFFCGVQYPSAETLVAECPGLDEEDH
;
A
#
# COMPACT_ATOMS: atom_id res chain seq x y z
N MET A 1 8.86 71.36 47.67
CA MET A 1 8.67 72.42 46.67
C MET A 1 7.33 72.31 45.93
N LEU A 2 7.00 71.21 45.23
CA LEU A 2 5.70 71.08 44.52
C LEU A 2 4.47 71.09 45.45
N GLN A 3 4.52 70.39 46.59
CA GLN A 3 3.45 70.42 47.59
C GLN A 3 3.16 71.83 48.13
N GLN A 4 4.19 72.69 48.22
CA GLN A 4 4.05 74.07 48.67
C GLN A 4 3.34 74.97 47.64
N MET A 5 3.23 74.52 46.39
CA MET A 5 2.50 75.18 45.31
C MET A 5 1.07 74.63 45.16
N GLY A 6 0.59 73.82 46.12
CA GLY A 6 -0.76 73.24 46.11
C GLY A 6 -0.88 71.89 45.43
N TYR A 7 0.23 71.20 45.13
CA TYR A 7 0.19 69.83 44.62
C TYR A 7 -0.11 68.81 45.73
N THR A 8 -1.14 68.00 45.55
CA THR A 8 -1.43 66.85 46.42
C THR A 8 -0.73 65.59 45.91
N PRO A 9 0.09 64.90 46.73
CA PRO A 9 0.78 63.68 46.31
C PRO A 9 -0.18 62.62 45.78
N GLY A 10 0.06 62.14 44.57
CA GLY A 10 -0.80 61.15 43.90
C GLY A 10 -1.94 61.75 43.08
N ALA A 11 -2.13 63.07 43.08
CA ALA A 11 -3.05 63.73 42.16
C ALA A 11 -2.38 64.07 40.84
N ALA A 12 -3.17 64.07 39.77
CA ALA A 12 -2.75 64.50 38.44
C ALA A 12 -2.66 66.02 38.38
N LEU A 13 -1.67 66.54 37.64
CA LEU A 13 -1.51 67.98 37.44
C LEU A 13 -2.55 68.52 36.45
N GLY A 14 -3.01 69.77 36.64
CA GLY A 14 -3.94 70.48 35.75
C GLY A 14 -5.28 70.85 36.40
N LYS A 15 -6.01 71.80 35.80
CA LYS A 15 -7.23 72.43 36.36
C LYS A 15 -8.34 71.43 36.75
N HIS A 16 -8.38 70.26 36.10
CA HIS A 16 -9.33 69.18 36.38
C HIS A 16 -8.62 67.84 36.66
N GLY A 17 -7.33 67.85 37.01
CA GLY A 17 -6.56 66.62 37.21
C GLY A 17 -6.44 65.74 35.95
N GLN A 18 -6.29 66.36 34.78
CA GLN A 18 -6.21 65.66 33.48
C GLN A 18 -4.78 65.22 33.12
N GLY A 19 -3.77 65.61 33.90
CA GLY A 19 -2.38 65.24 33.66
C GLY A 19 -2.12 63.75 33.86
N VAL A 20 -1.13 63.21 33.15
CA VAL A 20 -0.68 61.83 33.35
C VAL A 20 0.08 61.76 34.67
N LEU A 21 -0.27 60.79 35.51
CA LEU A 21 0.38 60.54 36.80
C LEU A 21 1.77 59.92 36.64
N GLU A 22 1.90 59.08 35.62
CA GLU A 22 3.13 58.36 35.30
C GLU A 22 3.88 59.06 34.17
N PRO A 23 5.22 59.19 34.27
CA PRO A 23 6.01 59.73 33.19
C PRO A 23 5.89 58.83 31.96
N VAL A 24 5.77 59.45 30.78
CA VAL A 24 5.66 58.73 29.50
C VAL A 24 6.91 57.86 29.30
N SER A 25 6.72 56.55 29.17
CA SER A 25 7.80 55.62 28.88
C SER A 25 8.31 55.82 27.45
N VAL A 26 9.64 55.92 27.29
CA VAL A 26 10.29 56.02 25.99
C VAL A 26 10.95 54.69 25.67
N ASP A 27 10.44 53.99 24.65
CA ASP A 27 11.09 52.78 24.13
C ASP A 27 12.26 53.15 23.22
N LEU A 28 13.47 53.10 23.79
CA LEU A 28 14.70 53.34 23.06
C LEU A 28 14.98 52.17 22.12
N LYS A 29 14.79 52.38 20.81
CA LYS A 29 15.16 51.42 19.79
C LYS A 29 16.66 51.19 19.79
N ARG A 30 17.09 49.99 20.18
CA ARG A 30 18.52 49.60 20.24
C ARG A 30 19.09 49.12 18.90
N SER A 31 18.24 48.75 17.95
CA SER A 31 18.67 48.29 16.62
C SER A 31 18.93 49.47 15.68
N ARG A 32 19.96 49.32 14.83
CA ARG A 32 20.33 50.30 13.79
C ARG A 32 19.50 50.14 12.50
N THR A 33 18.44 49.32 12.54
CA THR A 33 17.57 49.07 11.39
C THR A 33 16.55 50.20 11.21
N GLY A 34 15.96 50.34 10.02
CA GLY A 34 14.88 51.31 9.80
C GLY A 34 13.67 51.04 10.71
N LEU A 35 12.96 52.09 11.12
CA LEU A 35 11.68 51.97 11.84
C LEU A 35 10.72 51.07 11.02
N GLY A 36 10.10 50.07 11.65
CA GLY A 36 9.22 49.09 10.98
C GLY A 36 9.90 47.92 10.27
N ARG A 37 11.22 47.97 10.00
CA ARG A 37 11.96 46.90 9.29
C ARG A 37 11.94 45.56 10.05
N ASP A 38 12.04 45.62 11.38
CA ASP A 38 12.11 44.42 12.23
C ASP A 38 10.79 43.64 12.21
N VAL A 39 9.65 44.32 12.05
CA VAL A 39 8.33 43.68 11.91
C VAL A 39 8.22 42.99 10.56
N ALA A 40 8.59 43.67 9.47
CA ALA A 40 8.58 43.11 8.13
C ALA A 40 9.50 41.87 8.00
N ILE A 41 10.68 41.90 8.63
CA ILE A 41 11.59 40.74 8.65
C ILE A 41 10.95 39.55 9.39
N LYS A 42 10.30 39.79 10.53
CA LYS A 42 9.60 38.74 11.28
C LYS A 42 8.44 38.15 10.47
N GLU A 43 7.64 38.99 9.83
CA GLU A 43 6.55 38.54 8.95
C GLU A 43 7.06 37.70 7.78
N GLU A 44 8.15 38.15 7.13
CA GLU A 44 8.77 37.40 6.04
C GLU A 44 9.30 36.02 6.52
N GLN A 45 9.90 35.98 7.72
CA GLN A 45 10.36 34.73 8.33
C GLN A 45 9.20 33.77 8.62
N ILE A 46 8.08 34.26 9.17
CA ILE A 46 6.89 33.46 9.43
C ILE A 46 6.32 32.88 8.12
N LEU A 47 6.24 33.69 7.07
CA LEU A 47 5.76 33.24 5.76
C LEU A 47 6.70 32.21 5.11
N LYS A 48 8.02 32.35 5.27
CA LYS A 48 9.00 31.37 4.82
C LYS A 48 8.89 30.06 5.60
N ALA A 49 8.77 30.12 6.93
CA ALA A 49 8.57 28.95 7.78
C ALA A 49 7.30 28.19 7.38
N ARG A 50 6.17 28.88 7.22
CA ARG A 50 4.90 28.27 6.78
C ARG A 50 5.01 27.60 5.40
N ARG A 51 5.75 28.18 4.46
CA ARG A 51 6.00 27.57 3.15
C ARG A 51 6.86 26.31 3.26
N ALA A 52 7.96 26.37 4.03
CA ALA A 52 8.82 25.22 4.27
C ALA A 52 8.07 24.08 4.96
N GLU A 53 7.21 24.39 5.94
CA GLU A 53 6.34 23.40 6.58
C GLU A 53 5.40 22.74 5.56
N PHE A 54 4.72 23.54 4.73
CA PHE A 54 3.84 23.01 3.69
C PHE A 54 4.57 22.12 2.68
N GLU A 55 5.74 22.54 2.22
CA GLU A 55 6.60 21.75 1.33
C GLU A 55 7.04 20.43 1.98
N SER A 56 7.43 20.46 3.26
CA SER A 56 7.82 19.26 4.00
C SER A 56 6.66 18.26 4.15
N VAL A 57 5.45 18.75 4.39
CA VAL A 57 4.24 17.91 4.46
C VAL A 57 3.95 17.29 3.10
N LYS A 58 4.05 18.07 2.02
CA LYS A 58 3.87 17.58 0.65
C LYS A 58 4.91 16.54 0.27
N GLN A 59 6.18 16.75 0.61
CA GLN A 59 7.26 15.77 0.39
C GLN A 59 6.98 14.47 1.14
N ARG A 60 6.60 14.54 2.42
CA ARG A 60 6.26 13.36 3.22
C ARG A 60 5.03 12.62 2.68
N GLN A 61 4.06 13.32 2.11
CA GLN A 61 2.91 12.70 1.45
C GLN A 61 3.33 11.99 0.15
N ALA A 62 4.11 12.66 -0.70
CA ALA A 62 4.62 12.07 -1.94
C ALA A 62 5.49 10.84 -1.68
N GLU A 63 6.32 10.85 -0.63
CA GLU A 63 7.11 9.69 -0.22
C GLU A 63 6.23 8.51 0.22
N LYS A 64 5.16 8.79 1.00
CA LYS A 64 4.20 7.76 1.41
C LYS A 64 3.47 7.16 0.23
N GLU A 65 3.04 7.99 -0.72
CA GLU A 65 2.37 7.56 -1.95
C GLU A 65 3.29 6.70 -2.80
N LEU A 66 4.53 7.14 -3.04
CA LEU A 66 5.54 6.37 -3.76
C LEU A 66 5.81 5.00 -3.10
N ARG A 67 5.88 4.97 -1.75
CA ARG A 67 6.07 3.73 -1.00
C ARG A 67 4.85 2.81 -1.07
N ALA A 68 3.63 3.35 -1.11
CA ALA A 68 2.41 2.57 -1.27
C ALA A 68 2.33 1.97 -2.68
N ASP A 69 2.61 2.77 -3.71
CA ASP A 69 2.66 2.34 -5.11
C ASP A 69 3.65 1.19 -5.32
N PHE A 70 4.86 1.29 -4.77
CA PHE A 70 5.87 0.24 -4.90
C PHE A 70 5.40 -1.08 -4.26
N GLN A 71 4.76 -1.00 -3.09
CA GLN A 71 4.19 -2.18 -2.44
C GLN A 71 3.04 -2.77 -3.25
N GLN A 72 2.17 -1.94 -3.81
CA GLN A 72 1.05 -2.39 -4.63
C GLN A 72 1.54 -3.10 -5.91
N ARG A 73 2.54 -2.53 -6.61
CA ARG A 73 3.14 -3.17 -7.79
C ARG A 73 3.76 -4.53 -7.46
N ARG A 74 4.51 -4.63 -6.36
CA ARG A 74 5.09 -5.90 -5.91
C ARG A 74 4.01 -6.94 -5.57
N LYS A 75 2.96 -6.55 -4.85
CA LYS A 75 1.84 -7.43 -4.50
C LYS A 75 1.10 -7.92 -5.75
N SER A 76 0.77 -7.01 -6.67
CA SER A 76 0.09 -7.34 -7.92
C SER A 76 0.93 -8.29 -8.78
N SER A 77 2.22 -8.01 -8.97
CA SER A 77 3.11 -8.91 -9.74
C SER A 77 3.24 -10.29 -9.09
N TRP A 78 3.30 -10.37 -7.76
CA TRP A 78 3.31 -11.65 -7.05
C TRP A 78 1.98 -12.41 -7.23
N GLN A 79 0.84 -11.73 -7.13
CA GLN A 79 -0.48 -12.33 -7.33
C GLN A 79 -0.63 -12.87 -8.76
N SER A 80 -0.27 -12.10 -9.79
CA SER A 80 -0.32 -12.57 -11.18
C SER A 80 0.56 -13.79 -11.42
N ARG A 81 1.79 -13.79 -10.88
CA ARG A 81 2.70 -14.95 -10.96
C ARG A 81 2.17 -16.16 -10.22
N LYS A 82 1.52 -15.95 -9.06
CA LYS A 82 0.90 -17.03 -8.29
C LYS A 82 -0.27 -17.65 -9.07
N ILE A 83 -1.18 -16.83 -9.61
CA ILE A 83 -2.30 -17.28 -10.45
C ILE A 83 -1.78 -18.11 -11.62
N ALA A 84 -0.78 -17.61 -12.36
CA ALA A 84 -0.17 -18.34 -13.47
C ALA A 84 0.45 -19.68 -13.04
N SER A 85 1.18 -19.69 -11.91
CA SER A 85 1.79 -20.91 -11.38
C SER A 85 0.75 -21.94 -10.94
N ASP A 86 -0.32 -21.51 -10.29
CA ASP A 86 -1.35 -22.41 -9.78
C ASP A 86 -2.24 -22.91 -10.92
N TYR A 87 -2.48 -22.08 -11.95
CA TYR A 87 -3.13 -22.49 -13.20
C TYR A 87 -2.34 -23.60 -13.90
N ALA A 88 -1.03 -23.43 -14.06
CA ALA A 88 -0.18 -24.44 -14.70
C ALA A 88 -0.18 -25.77 -13.94
N LYS A 89 -0.21 -25.75 -12.61
CA LYS A 89 -0.34 -26.97 -11.80
C LYS A 89 -1.72 -27.59 -11.94
N ALA A 90 -2.77 -26.78 -11.83
CA ALA A 90 -4.15 -27.25 -11.87
C ALA A 90 -4.49 -27.85 -13.24
N SER A 91 -4.06 -27.20 -14.33
CA SER A 91 -4.23 -27.72 -15.68
C SER A 91 -3.48 -29.05 -15.87
N ALA A 92 -2.24 -29.15 -15.40
CA ALA A 92 -1.47 -30.40 -15.43
C ALA A 92 -2.16 -31.52 -14.63
N THR A 93 -2.70 -31.23 -13.44
CA THR A 93 -3.45 -32.24 -12.67
C THR A 93 -4.73 -32.67 -13.38
N LEU A 94 -5.41 -31.74 -14.08
CA LEU A 94 -6.61 -32.05 -14.85
C LEU A 94 -6.27 -32.97 -16.02
N THR A 95 -5.20 -32.67 -16.77
CA THR A 95 -4.75 -33.53 -17.88
C THR A 95 -4.35 -34.92 -17.38
N ASP A 96 -3.61 -35.01 -16.28
CA ASP A 96 -3.21 -36.30 -15.69
C ASP A 96 -4.44 -37.16 -15.30
N LEU A 97 -5.47 -36.54 -14.73
CA LEU A 97 -6.68 -37.24 -14.33
C LEU A 97 -7.54 -37.63 -15.54
N GLU A 98 -7.62 -36.78 -16.56
CA GLU A 98 -8.30 -37.07 -17.84
C GLU A 98 -7.62 -38.24 -18.58
N GLU A 99 -6.29 -38.25 -18.62
CA GLU A 99 -5.50 -39.35 -19.19
C GLU A 99 -5.75 -40.65 -18.45
N ARG A 100 -5.71 -40.66 -17.11
CA ARG A 100 -6.00 -41.86 -16.30
C ARG A 100 -7.40 -42.41 -16.56
N LEU A 101 -8.41 -41.55 -16.67
CA LEU A 101 -9.76 -41.95 -17.01
C LEU A 101 -9.86 -42.52 -18.43
N THR A 102 -9.17 -41.89 -19.40
CA THR A 102 -9.14 -42.35 -20.80
C THR A 102 -8.40 -43.69 -20.94
N SER A 103 -7.24 -43.87 -20.29
CA SER A 103 -6.47 -45.12 -20.28
C SER A 103 -7.21 -46.28 -19.59
N SER A 104 -8.13 -46.00 -18.67
CA SER A 104 -9.00 -47.02 -18.08
C SER A 104 -10.09 -47.55 -19.04
N SER A 105 -10.30 -46.90 -20.19
CA SER A 105 -11.38 -47.20 -21.14
C SER A 105 -10.94 -47.88 -22.46
N SER A 106 -9.63 -48.07 -22.71
CA SER A 106 -9.13 -48.80 -23.90
C SER A 106 -7.71 -49.35 -23.68
N PRO A 107 -7.39 -50.63 -24.02
CA PRO A 107 -6.05 -51.17 -23.85
C PRO A 107 -5.18 -50.88 -25.07
N LYS A 108 -4.11 -50.09 -24.90
CA LYS A 108 -2.87 -50.16 -25.71
C LYS A 108 -1.77 -49.39 -24.99
N ALA A 109 -0.76 -50.10 -24.49
CA ALA A 109 0.47 -50.48 -25.21
C ALA A 109 1.54 -49.38 -25.15
N GLU A 110 2.45 -49.60 -24.19
CA GLU A 110 3.87 -49.28 -24.16
C GLU A 110 4.38 -47.96 -24.79
N SER A 111 4.97 -47.12 -23.94
CA SER A 111 6.33 -46.63 -24.20
C SER A 111 6.99 -46.23 -22.88
N LEU A 112 7.80 -47.15 -22.36
CA LEU A 112 8.83 -46.87 -21.36
C LEU A 112 10.01 -46.21 -22.10
N SER A 113 10.18 -44.90 -21.95
CA SER A 113 11.49 -44.27 -22.17
C SER A 113 12.08 -43.86 -20.82
N THR A 114 12.88 -44.77 -20.28
CA THR A 114 14.09 -44.43 -19.52
C THR A 114 14.90 -43.43 -20.34
N PHE A 115 15.29 -42.27 -19.80
CA PHE A 115 16.64 -41.73 -19.98
C PHE A 115 16.94 -40.53 -19.06
N ASP A 116 18.23 -40.49 -18.75
CA ASP A 116 19.04 -39.69 -17.85
C ASP A 116 18.79 -38.18 -17.68
N LYS A 117 19.14 -37.78 -16.45
CA LYS A 117 19.48 -36.44 -16.00
C LYS A 117 20.69 -35.88 -16.77
N ALA A 118 20.49 -34.85 -17.58
CA ALA A 118 21.54 -33.96 -18.05
C ALA A 118 20.98 -32.56 -18.32
N GLU A 119 21.58 -31.55 -17.69
CA GLU A 119 21.41 -30.13 -18.01
C GLU A 119 21.86 -29.87 -19.46
N THR A 120 21.05 -29.17 -20.26
CA THR A 120 21.53 -28.19 -21.24
C THR A 120 20.37 -27.32 -21.70
N GLU A 121 20.68 -26.04 -21.82
CA GLU A 121 19.82 -24.93 -22.19
C GLU A 121 19.23 -25.03 -23.60
N THR A 122 18.30 -24.11 -23.88
CA THR A 122 17.69 -23.77 -25.17
C THR A 122 16.68 -24.76 -25.75
N ALA A 123 15.41 -24.56 -25.38
CA ALA A 123 14.28 -24.98 -26.18
C ALA A 123 13.17 -23.92 -26.09
N GLU A 124 12.99 -23.25 -27.23
CA GLU A 124 11.67 -22.93 -27.79
C GLU A 124 10.91 -21.76 -27.17
N GLU A 125 11.14 -20.62 -27.82
CA GLU A 125 10.22 -19.54 -28.10
C GLU A 125 8.89 -20.10 -28.68
N LYS A 126 8.07 -20.72 -27.83
CA LYS A 126 6.63 -20.80 -28.04
C LYS A 126 6.04 -19.49 -27.54
N VAL A 127 5.91 -18.54 -28.46
CA VAL A 127 4.92 -17.47 -28.35
C VAL A 127 3.55 -18.14 -28.56
N GLU A 128 3.16 -18.97 -27.59
CA GLU A 128 1.74 -19.26 -27.39
C GLU A 128 1.15 -17.95 -26.90
N GLU A 129 0.08 -17.51 -27.57
CA GLU A 129 -0.69 -16.32 -27.21
C GLU A 129 -0.72 -16.21 -25.69
N GLU A 130 -0.13 -15.14 -25.14
CA GLU A 130 -0.20 -14.82 -23.72
C GLU A 130 -1.68 -14.52 -23.43
N GLU A 131 -2.52 -15.55 -23.40
CA GLU A 131 -3.81 -15.51 -22.74
C GLU A 131 -3.46 -15.13 -21.31
N GLU A 132 -3.71 -13.86 -20.99
CA GLU A 132 -3.49 -13.30 -19.67
C GLU A 132 -4.24 -14.22 -18.70
N ILE A 133 -3.52 -15.11 -18.01
CA ILE A 133 -4.14 -16.14 -17.17
C ILE A 133 -4.89 -15.39 -16.07
N THR A 134 -6.21 -15.36 -16.19
CA THR A 134 -7.08 -14.66 -15.26
C THR A 134 -7.42 -15.57 -14.08
N LEU A 135 -7.82 -14.94 -12.97
CA LEU A 135 -8.31 -15.66 -11.80
C LEU A 135 -9.55 -16.52 -12.14
N GLU A 136 -10.38 -16.05 -13.08
CA GLU A 136 -11.59 -16.76 -13.53
C GLU A 136 -11.24 -18.08 -14.22
N MET A 137 -10.24 -18.09 -15.11
CA MET A 137 -9.76 -19.31 -15.76
C MET A 137 -9.25 -20.35 -14.76
N LEU A 138 -8.57 -19.90 -13.70
CA LEU A 138 -8.11 -20.76 -12.62
C LEU A 138 -9.30 -21.37 -11.84
N GLN A 139 -10.30 -20.55 -11.51
CA GLN A 139 -11.52 -21.02 -10.83
C GLN A 139 -12.28 -22.05 -11.66
N GLU A 140 -12.39 -21.86 -12.97
CA GLU A 140 -13.02 -22.85 -13.85
C GLU A 140 -12.33 -24.22 -13.80
N ILE A 141 -10.99 -24.25 -13.72
CA ILE A 141 -10.24 -25.51 -13.61
C ILE A 141 -10.50 -26.15 -12.24
N PHE A 142 -10.49 -25.38 -11.16
CA PHE A 142 -10.82 -25.90 -9.82
C PHE A 142 -12.23 -26.49 -9.76
N GLU A 143 -13.21 -25.84 -10.38
CA GLU A 143 -14.57 -26.35 -10.48
C GLU A 143 -14.64 -27.64 -11.31
N LYS A 144 -13.94 -27.70 -12.46
CA LYS A 144 -13.85 -28.92 -13.28
C LYS A 144 -13.21 -30.08 -12.50
N LEU A 145 -12.15 -29.83 -11.75
CA LEU A 145 -11.49 -30.83 -10.90
C LEU A 145 -12.44 -31.40 -9.82
N ARG A 146 -13.20 -30.52 -9.15
CA ARG A 146 -14.17 -30.94 -8.13
C ARG A 146 -15.37 -31.66 -8.71
N THR A 147 -15.97 -31.13 -9.78
CA THR A 147 -17.23 -31.68 -10.33
C THR A 147 -17.02 -32.99 -11.08
N LYS A 148 -15.94 -33.12 -11.86
CA LYS A 148 -15.70 -34.32 -12.69
C LYS A 148 -14.92 -35.40 -11.95
N PHE A 149 -13.94 -35.01 -11.13
CA PHE A 149 -13.00 -35.96 -10.53
C PHE A 149 -13.13 -36.06 -9.01
N ASN A 150 -14.02 -35.29 -8.38
CA ASN A 150 -14.09 -35.14 -6.93
C ASN A 150 -12.71 -34.84 -6.32
N TYR A 151 -11.88 -34.04 -7.03
CA TYR A 151 -10.53 -33.69 -6.60
C TYR A 151 -10.48 -32.27 -6.06
N CYS A 152 -9.83 -32.09 -4.91
CA CYS A 152 -9.56 -30.76 -4.36
C CYS A 152 -8.07 -30.41 -4.56
N PHE A 153 -7.82 -29.33 -5.29
CA PHE A 153 -6.47 -28.81 -5.55
C PHE A 153 -5.72 -28.44 -4.26
N PHE A 154 -6.39 -27.79 -3.31
CA PHE A 154 -5.77 -27.31 -2.07
C PHE A 154 -5.49 -28.44 -1.06
N CYS A 155 -6.45 -29.34 -0.81
CA CYS A 155 -6.20 -30.55 -0.02
C CYS A 155 -5.18 -31.51 -0.67
N GLY A 156 -5.06 -31.50 -2.01
CA GLY A 156 -4.24 -32.44 -2.76
C GLY A 156 -4.80 -33.87 -2.79
N VAL A 157 -6.10 -34.04 -2.52
CA VAL A 157 -6.76 -35.36 -2.36
C VAL A 157 -7.91 -35.53 -3.35
N GLN A 158 -8.06 -36.76 -3.86
CA GLN A 158 -9.23 -37.20 -4.61
C GLN A 158 -10.21 -37.91 -3.68
N TYR A 159 -11.44 -37.40 -3.60
CA TYR A 159 -12.51 -37.97 -2.78
C TYR A 159 -13.27 -39.06 -3.54
N PRO A 160 -13.80 -40.07 -2.83
CA PRO A 160 -14.52 -41.17 -3.47
C PRO A 160 -15.89 -40.74 -4.05
N SER A 161 -16.50 -39.69 -3.51
CA SER A 161 -17.79 -39.17 -3.97
C SER A 161 -17.91 -37.65 -3.79
N ALA A 162 -18.84 -37.03 -4.51
CA ALA A 162 -19.14 -35.61 -4.36
C ALA A 162 -19.66 -35.27 -2.94
N GLU A 163 -20.42 -36.17 -2.31
CA GLU A 163 -20.95 -35.98 -0.96
C GLU A 163 -19.83 -35.95 0.09
N THR A 164 -18.86 -36.86 -0.02
CA THR A 164 -17.67 -36.87 0.85
C THR A 164 -16.81 -35.63 0.67
N LEU A 165 -16.70 -35.13 -0.58
CA LEU A 165 -15.97 -33.90 -0.85
C LEU A 165 -16.61 -32.71 -0.11
N VAL A 166 -17.93 -32.55 -0.18
CA VAL A 166 -18.63 -31.43 0.49
C VAL A 166 -18.57 -31.56 2.02
N ALA A 167 -18.54 -32.78 2.56
CA ALA A 167 -18.50 -33.01 4.00
C ALA A 167 -17.10 -32.81 4.61
N GLU A 168 -16.04 -33.16 3.88
CA GLU A 168 -14.66 -33.19 4.41
C GLU A 168 -13.76 -32.06 3.89
N CYS A 169 -14.07 -31.46 2.74
CA CYS A 169 -13.29 -30.36 2.17
C CYS A 169 -13.71 -29.01 2.80
N PRO A 170 -12.77 -28.23 3.37
CA PRO A 170 -13.09 -26.97 4.06
C PRO A 170 -13.79 -25.90 3.23
N GLY A 171 -13.53 -25.83 1.92
CA GLY A 171 -14.14 -24.81 1.05
C GLY A 171 -13.61 -24.87 -0.37
N LEU A 172 -13.87 -23.86 -1.19
CA LEU A 172 -13.39 -23.84 -2.58
C LEU A 172 -12.00 -23.19 -2.70
N ASP A 173 -11.76 -22.19 -1.87
CA ASP A 173 -10.63 -21.27 -1.96
C ASP A 173 -9.45 -21.68 -1.07
N GLU A 174 -8.27 -21.11 -1.33
CA GLU A 174 -7.06 -21.36 -0.54
C GLU A 174 -7.25 -20.92 0.92
N GLU A 175 -8.02 -19.85 1.18
CA GLU A 175 -8.21 -19.29 2.53
C GLU A 175 -9.00 -20.21 3.46
N ASP A 176 -9.76 -21.16 2.90
CA ASP A 176 -10.56 -22.10 3.68
C ASP A 176 -9.74 -23.30 4.21
N HIS A 177 -8.53 -23.53 3.68
CA HIS A 177 -7.70 -24.72 3.93
C HIS A 177 -6.46 -24.43 4.78
#